data_AF-M0IZ16-F1
#
_entry.id   AF-M0IZ16-F1
#
_cell.length_a   1.000
_cell.length_b   1.000
_cell.length_c   1.000
_cell.angle_alpha   90.00
_cell.angle_beta   90.00
_cell.angle_gamma   90.00
#
_symmetry.space_group_name_H-M   'P 1'
#
loop_
_entity.id
_entity.type
_entity.pdbx_description
1 polymer ?
#
loop_
_entity_poly.entity_id
_entity_poly.type
_entity_poly.pdbx_seq_one_letter_code
_entity_poly.pdbx_strand_id
1 'polypeptide(L)' 'MGHAQDRLPLLTKYGLVTWLFRGLYAISDDGLTYLDEELDASTLEPAEDE' A
#
# COMPACT_ATOMS: atom_id res chain seq x y z
N MET A 1 13.61 5.90 11.13
CA MET A 1 13.43 6.79 9.97
C MET A 1 12.25 6.25 9.19
N GLY A 2 11.17 7.00 9.10
CA GLY A 2 9.95 6.59 8.38
C GLY A 2 9.73 7.56 7.25
N HIS A 3 10.42 7.33 6.13
CA HIS A 3 10.22 8.14 4.93
C HIS A 3 9.31 7.38 3.97
N ALA A 4 8.58 8.10 3.14
CA ALA A 4 7.67 7.52 2.16
C ALA A 4 8.36 6.49 1.26
N GLN A 5 9.64 6.70 0.94
CA GLN A 5 10.47 5.78 0.17
C GLN A 5 10.61 4.37 0.79
N ASP A 6 10.58 4.25 2.12
CA ASP A 6 10.75 2.97 2.82
C ASP A 6 9.40 2.25 2.99
N ARG A 7 8.31 3.03 3.09
CA ARG A 7 6.98 2.53 3.44
C ARG A 7 6.11 2.21 2.22
N LEU A 8 6.22 3.00 1.16
CA LEU A 8 5.38 2.79 -0.04
C LEU A 8 5.65 1.46 -0.76
N PRO A 9 6.89 0.92 -0.83
CA PRO A 9 7.11 -0.44 -1.34
C PRO A 9 6.39 -1.50 -0.50
N LEU A 10 6.39 -1.35 0.84
CA LEU A 10 5.68 -2.26 1.73
C LEU A 10 4.17 -2.18 1.52
N LEU A 11 3.61 -0.97 1.43
CA LEU A 11 2.19 -0.79 1.15
C LEU A 11 1.79 -1.33 -0.22
N THR A 12 2.68 -1.26 -1.21
CA THR A 12 2.47 -1.86 -2.54
C THR A 12 2.37 -3.38 -2.44
N LYS A 13 3.26 -4.01 -1.66
CA LYS A 13 3.25 -5.46 -1.42
C LYS A 13 1.92 -5.94 -0.82
N TYR A 14 1.23 -5.11 -0.05
CA TYR A 14 -0.07 -5.44 0.54
C TYR A 14 -1.27 -4.87 -0.24
N GLY A 15 -1.06 -4.35 -1.46
CA GLY A 15 -2.14 -3.88 -2.32
C GLY A 15 -2.76 -2.53 -1.93
N LEU A 16 -2.24 -1.84 -0.91
CA LEU A 16 -2.79 -0.56 -0.41
C LEU A 16 -2.39 0.64 -1.29
N VAL A 17 -1.35 0.48 -2.10
CA VAL A 17 -0.95 1.45 -3.13
C VAL A 17 -0.44 0.71 -4.36
N THR A 18 -0.37 1.38 -5.50
CA THR A 18 0.21 0.86 -6.74
C THR A 18 1.36 1.74 -7.19
N TRP A 19 2.52 1.14 -7.49
CA TRP A 19 3.64 1.87 -8.07
C TRP A 19 3.37 2.19 -9.55
N LEU A 20 3.51 3.46 -9.93
CA LEU A 20 3.31 3.89 -11.32
C LEU A 20 4.65 4.05 -12.05
N PHE A 21 5.47 5.01 -11.62
CA PHE A 21 6.82 5.26 -12.15
C PHE A 21 7.59 6.22 -11.25
N ARG A 22 8.93 6.14 -11.21
CA ARG A 22 9.84 7.12 -10.56
C ARG A 22 9.43 7.56 -9.14
N GLY A 23 8.94 6.62 -8.32
CA GLY A 23 8.54 6.90 -6.94
C GLY A 23 7.17 7.58 -6.81
N LEU A 24 6.42 7.68 -7.91
CA LEU A 24 4.99 8.01 -7.89
C LEU A 24 4.19 6.75 -7.59
N TYR A 25 3.27 6.88 -6.64
CA TYR A 25 2.34 5.83 -6.24
C TYR A 25 0.91 6.37 -6.34
N ALA A 26 -0.01 5.53 -6.75
CA ALA A 26 -1.44 5.76 -6.62
C ALA A 26 -1.98 5.02 -5.40
N ILE A 27 -2.92 5.63 -4.68
CA ILE A 27 -3.67 4.92 -3.64
C ILE A 27 -4.68 3.98 -4.31
N SER A 28 -4.83 2.76 -3.77
CA SER A 28 -5.87 1.83 -4.21
C SER A 28 -7.17 2.06 -3.44
N ASP A 29 -8.25 1.39 -3.85
CA ASP A 29 -9.52 1.42 -3.11
C ASP A 29 -9.34 0.87 -1.69
N ASP A 30 -8.64 -0.27 -1.53
CA ASP A 30 -8.30 -0.82 -0.20
C ASP A 30 -7.42 0.15 0.62
N GLY A 31 -6.55 0.90 -0.07
CA GLY A 31 -5.77 1.97 0.54
C GLY A 31 -6.65 3.10 1.10
N LEU A 32 -7.71 3.48 0.38
CA LEU A 32 -8.69 4.46 0.86
C LEU A 32 -9.48 3.91 2.05
N THR A 33 -9.97 2.67 1.96
CA THR A 33 -10.70 2.00 3.04
C THR A 33 -9.84 1.82 4.30
N TYR A 34 -8.53 1.57 4.15
CA TYR A 34 -7.59 1.57 5.27
C TYR A 34 -7.48 2.94 5.96
N LEU A 35 -7.46 4.03 5.18
CA LEU A 35 -7.42 5.39 5.74
C LEU A 35 -8.73 5.80 6.41
N ASP A 36 -9.85 5.24 5.96
CA ASP A 36 -11.17 5.41 6.58
C ASP A 36 -11.40 4.47 7.79
N GLU A 37 -10.38 3.72 8.21
CA GLU A 37 -10.42 2.76 9.33
C GLU A 37 -11.42 1.60 9.14
N GLU A 38 -11.86 1.36 7.90
CA GLU A 38 -12.81 0.31 7.54
C GLU A 38 -12.11 -1.01 7.14
N LEU A 39 -10.79 -0.97 6.90
CA LEU A 39 -9.95 -2.13 6.60
C LEU A 39 -8.86 -2.31 7.66
N ASP A 40 -8.79 -3.51 8.26
CA ASP A 40 -7.71 -3.88 9.20
C ASP A 40 -6.50 -4.45 8.44
N ALA A 41 -5.47 -3.61 8.29
CA ALA A 41 -4.25 -3.97 7.59
C ALA A 41 -3.46 -5.13 8.25
N SER A 42 -3.71 -5.48 9.52
CA SER A 42 -3.05 -6.61 10.18
C SER A 42 -3.54 -7.97 9.64
N THR A 43 -4.67 -7.98 8.94
CA THR A 43 -5.28 -9.17 8.34
C THR A 43 -4.88 -9.39 6.88
N LEU A 44 -4.21 -8.42 6.26
CA LEU A 44 -3.82 -8.50 4.85
C LEU A 44 -2.70 -9.53 4.64
N GLU A 45 -2.87 -10.33 3.59
CA GLU A 45 -1.81 -11.14 3.03
C GLU A 45 -1.07 -10.35 1.95
N PRO A 46 0.24 -10.56 1.76
CA PRO A 46 0.95 -9.92 0.66
C PRO A 46 0.36 -10.39 -0.67
N ALA A 47 0.16 -9.44 -1.60
CA ALA A 47 -0.22 -9.75 -2.96
C ALA A 47 0.83 -10.68 -3.59
N GLU A 48 0.37 -11.68 -4.35
CA GLU A 48 1.28 -12.56 -5.08
C GLU A 48 2.09 -11.72 -6.08
N ASP A 49 3.42 -11.80 -5.99
CA ASP A 49 4.31 -11.18 -6.97
C ASP A 49 4.15 -11.93 -8.31
N GLU A 50 3.57 -11.29 -9.34
CA GLU A 50 3.61 -11.79 -10.73
C GLU A 50 4.99 -11.63 -11.38
#